data_AF-R7NEV3-F1
#
_entry.id   AF-R7NEV3-F1
#
_cell.length_a   1.000
_cell.length_b   1.000
_cell.length_c   1.000
_cell.angle_alpha   90.00
_cell.angle_beta   90.00
_cell.angle_gamma   90.00
#
_symmetry.space_group_name_H-M   'P 1'
#
loop_
_entity.id
_entity.type
_entity.pdbx_description
1 polymer ?
#
loop_
_entity_poly.entity_id
_entity_poly.type
_entity_poly.pdbx_seq_one_letter_code
_entity_poly.pdbx_strand_id
1 'polypeptide(L)'
;MIVNYLKTFKLVCQGRKNNFITILLDYVKNFSYSKILDIILIVVIYMIKKFKKWLKSDNRVFAKGMSFSKMYIIFVLGSFLGVIYEEIIGFVKHYHMYGEWFWPCRKGVIYGPFNPLYGAAIVFIIWLLGRKKRNPAKTFLYGALLGGGIEYLISYLMELVLGVASWDYTGRPLNIMGRTTVLYMIFWGLAVMILVHYVYPIISRWIEKIPYKIGKPLVIILVIFMTLNMLVSWTALARSTLRNKGYEPFTFIGEFYDKVYPDEYLKTIYTNMKFVK
;
A
#
# COMPACT_ATOMS: atom_id res chain seq x y z
N MET A 1 34.96 -39.35 -2.52
CA MET A 1 35.41 -38.10 -1.87
C MET A 1 34.28 -37.37 -1.13
N ILE A 2 33.17 -36.99 -1.80
CA ILE A 2 32.02 -36.26 -1.19
C ILE A 2 31.30 -37.05 -0.07
N VAL A 3 31.25 -38.39 -0.16
CA VAL A 3 30.63 -39.27 0.85
C VAL A 3 31.39 -39.28 2.18
N ASN A 4 32.73 -39.15 2.15
CA ASN A 4 33.52 -39.03 3.37
C ASN A 4 33.32 -37.67 4.05
N TYR A 5 33.15 -36.59 3.26
CA TYR A 5 32.86 -35.24 3.79
C TYR A 5 31.54 -35.17 4.57
N LEU A 6 30.48 -35.81 4.08
CA LEU A 6 29.19 -35.85 4.77
C LEU A 6 29.23 -36.69 6.06
N LYS A 7 30.04 -37.75 6.11
CA LYS A 7 30.27 -38.54 7.33
C LYS A 7 31.01 -37.74 8.40
N THR A 8 32.05 -37.00 8.03
CA THR A 8 32.82 -36.16 8.96
C THR A 8 31.98 -35.00 9.49
N PHE A 9 31.17 -34.35 8.64
CA PHE A 9 30.28 -33.26 9.06
C PHE A 9 29.22 -33.72 10.09
N LYS A 10 28.70 -34.95 9.92
CA LYS A 10 27.73 -35.55 10.84
C LYS A 10 28.35 -35.86 12.22
N LEU A 11 29.63 -36.24 12.26
CA LEU A 11 30.38 -36.50 13.51
C LEU A 11 30.69 -35.19 14.27
N VAL A 12 31.01 -34.11 13.55
CA VAL A 12 31.28 -32.79 14.16
C VAL A 12 30.03 -32.18 14.81
N CYS A 13 28.85 -32.40 14.24
CA CYS A 13 27.59 -31.95 14.86
C CYS A 13 27.16 -32.77 16.09
N GLN A 14 27.73 -33.96 16.31
CA GLN A 14 27.32 -34.87 17.40
C GLN A 14 28.21 -34.80 18.65
N GLY A 15 29.33 -34.06 18.67
CA GLY A 15 30.21 -34.01 19.83
C GLY A 15 31.01 -32.72 19.97
N ARG A 16 30.84 -32.07 21.13
CA ARG A 16 31.61 -30.93 21.70
C ARG A 16 31.26 -29.53 21.19
N LYS A 17 30.46 -28.82 22.00
CA LYS A 17 30.04 -27.41 21.83
C LYS A 17 31.17 -26.37 21.95
N ASN A 18 32.35 -26.70 22.50
CA ASN A 18 33.30 -25.66 22.93
C ASN A 18 34.51 -25.43 22.01
N ASN A 19 34.63 -26.11 20.87
CA ASN A 19 35.76 -25.89 19.93
C ASN A 19 35.35 -25.79 18.45
N PHE A 20 34.06 -25.64 18.17
CA PHE A 20 33.57 -25.59 16.78
C PHE A 20 34.14 -24.40 16.01
N ILE A 21 34.26 -23.23 16.64
CA ILE A 21 34.75 -22.00 15.98
C ILE A 21 36.26 -22.12 15.68
N THR A 22 37.07 -22.61 16.62
CA THR A 22 38.52 -22.75 16.45
C THR A 22 38.86 -23.79 15.37
N ILE A 23 38.14 -24.91 15.34
CA ILE A 23 38.29 -25.95 14.31
C ILE A 23 37.83 -25.43 12.95
N LEU A 24 36.73 -24.68 12.88
CA LEU A 24 36.25 -24.08 11.63
C LEU A 24 37.26 -23.06 11.07
N LEU A 25 37.87 -22.24 11.94
CA LEU A 25 38.84 -21.21 11.55
C LEU A 25 40.16 -21.80 11.02
N ASP A 26 40.69 -22.84 11.66
CA ASP A 26 41.89 -23.55 11.15
C ASP A 26 41.61 -24.34 9.87
N TYR A 27 40.37 -24.82 9.70
CA TYR A 27 39.95 -25.52 8.49
C TYR A 27 39.74 -24.57 7.30
N VAL A 28 39.27 -23.34 7.55
CA VAL A 28 39.07 -22.30 6.53
C VAL A 28 40.40 -21.66 6.10
N LYS A 29 41.39 -21.54 7.00
CA LYS A 29 42.73 -20.99 6.69
C LYS A 29 43.51 -21.79 5.65
N ASN A 30 43.23 -23.09 5.50
CA ASN A 30 43.94 -23.99 4.59
C ASN A 30 43.26 -24.18 3.21
N PHE A 31 42.23 -23.39 2.89
CA PHE A 31 41.46 -23.51 1.65
C PHE A 31 41.78 -22.38 0.66
N SER A 32 42.06 -22.74 -0.60
CA SER A 32 42.11 -21.77 -1.71
C SER A 32 40.77 -21.05 -1.86
N TYR A 33 40.79 -19.74 -2.14
CA TYR A 33 39.60 -18.88 -2.24
C TYR A 33 38.47 -19.47 -3.11
N SER A 34 38.80 -20.18 -4.20
CA SER A 34 37.81 -20.83 -5.07
C SER A 34 36.97 -21.90 -4.36
N LYS A 35 37.58 -22.68 -3.46
CA LYS A 35 36.90 -23.74 -2.73
C LYS A 35 36.01 -23.23 -1.59
N ILE A 36 36.33 -22.05 -1.02
CA ILE A 36 35.46 -21.37 -0.05
C ILE A 36 34.18 -20.88 -0.74
N LEU A 37 34.32 -20.29 -1.92
CA LEU A 37 33.20 -19.89 -2.78
C LEU A 37 32.30 -21.07 -3.15
N ASP A 38 32.88 -22.23 -3.49
CA ASP A 38 32.12 -23.45 -3.78
C ASP A 38 31.29 -23.94 -2.58
N ILE A 39 31.86 -23.92 -1.37
CA ILE A 39 31.16 -24.30 -0.14
C ILE A 39 30.00 -23.33 0.14
N ILE A 40 30.24 -22.02 0.04
CA ILE A 40 29.19 -21.00 0.21
C ILE A 40 28.06 -21.23 -0.80
N LEU A 41 28.39 -21.47 -2.07
CA LEU A 41 27.42 -21.71 -3.12
C LEU A 41 26.58 -22.97 -2.83
N ILE A 42 27.20 -24.07 -2.40
CA ILE A 42 26.50 -25.30 -2.01
C ILE A 42 25.54 -25.05 -0.84
N VAL A 43 25.99 -24.33 0.20
CA VAL A 43 25.16 -23.98 1.36
C VAL A 43 23.97 -23.11 0.94
N VAL A 44 24.20 -22.08 0.13
CA VAL A 44 23.14 -21.20 -0.39
C VAL A 44 22.14 -21.99 -1.23
N ILE A 45 22.59 -22.86 -2.14
CA ILE A 45 21.71 -23.72 -2.94
C ILE A 45 20.90 -24.67 -2.05
N TYR A 46 21.52 -25.28 -1.04
CA TYR A 46 20.84 -26.14 -0.07
C TYR A 46 19.78 -25.36 0.71
N MET A 47 20.11 -24.17 1.20
CA MET A 47 19.18 -23.27 1.90
C MET A 47 18.00 -22.89 1.01
N ILE A 48 18.24 -22.52 -0.26
CA ILE A 48 17.18 -22.21 -1.23
C ILE A 48 16.29 -23.42 -1.49
N LYS A 49 16.86 -24.62 -1.67
CA LYS A 49 16.09 -25.86 -1.87
C LYS A 49 15.22 -26.17 -0.64
N LYS A 50 15.79 -26.08 0.57
CA LYS A 50 15.08 -26.29 1.83
C LYS A 50 13.97 -25.26 2.02
N PHE A 51 14.22 -23.99 1.69
CA PHE A 51 13.23 -22.91 1.73
C PHE A 51 12.10 -23.14 0.73
N LYS A 52 12.39 -23.47 -0.54
CA LYS A 52 11.36 -23.83 -1.53
C LYS A 52 10.51 -25.02 -1.08
N LYS A 53 11.10 -26.05 -0.47
CA LYS A 53 10.37 -27.18 0.11
C LYS A 53 9.47 -26.74 1.27
N TRP A 54 9.97 -25.87 2.16
CA TRP A 54 9.18 -25.31 3.25
C TRP A 54 8.01 -24.45 2.75
N LEU A 55 8.20 -23.66 1.69
CA LEU A 55 7.14 -22.88 1.05
C LEU A 55 6.04 -23.75 0.47
N LYS A 56 6.42 -24.83 -0.23
CA LYS A 56 5.48 -25.76 -0.87
C LYS A 56 4.85 -26.78 0.08
N SER A 57 5.27 -26.81 1.35
CA SER A 57 4.72 -27.78 2.32
C SER A 57 3.33 -27.42 2.83
N ASP A 58 2.82 -26.21 2.56
CA ASP A 58 1.45 -25.82 2.85
C ASP A 58 0.66 -25.72 1.55
N ASN A 59 -0.35 -26.58 1.38
CA ASN A 59 -1.16 -26.68 0.17
C ASN A 59 -2.36 -25.72 0.16
N ARG A 60 -2.54 -24.89 1.21
CA ARG A 60 -3.65 -23.93 1.25
C ARG A 60 -3.42 -22.81 0.23
N VAL A 61 -4.45 -22.53 -0.56
CA VAL A 61 -4.47 -21.34 -1.43
C VAL A 61 -4.59 -20.10 -0.56
N PHE A 62 -3.62 -19.20 -0.69
CA PHE A 62 -3.65 -17.94 0.04
C PHE A 62 -4.77 -17.04 -0.49
N ALA A 63 -5.50 -16.41 0.43
CA ALA A 63 -6.49 -15.38 0.14
C ALA A 63 -7.61 -15.77 -0.86
N LYS A 64 -8.05 -17.03 -0.90
CA LYS A 64 -9.13 -17.51 -1.78
C LYS A 64 -10.40 -16.64 -1.69
N GLY A 65 -11.02 -16.34 -2.85
CA GLY A 65 -12.25 -15.54 -2.90
C GLY A 65 -12.06 -14.10 -2.40
N MET A 66 -13.09 -13.47 -1.83
CA MET A 66 -12.99 -12.12 -1.22
C MET A 66 -12.69 -12.21 0.28
N SER A 67 -11.61 -12.89 0.63
CA SER A 67 -11.12 -12.95 2.01
C SER A 67 -10.57 -11.59 2.47
N PHE A 68 -10.54 -11.38 3.79
CA PHE A 68 -9.91 -10.19 4.40
C PHE A 68 -8.49 -9.97 3.89
N SER A 69 -7.66 -11.01 3.87
CA SER A 69 -6.28 -10.94 3.37
C SER A 69 -6.18 -10.43 1.93
N LYS A 70 -7.10 -10.84 1.04
CA LYS A 70 -7.10 -10.35 -0.34
C LYS A 70 -7.50 -8.89 -0.40
N MET A 71 -8.61 -8.54 0.26
CA MET A 71 -9.09 -7.16 0.28
C MET A 71 -8.05 -6.23 0.89
N TYR A 72 -7.33 -6.68 1.92
CA TYR A 72 -6.30 -5.90 2.56
C TYR A 72 -5.06 -5.67 1.67
N ILE A 73 -4.61 -6.68 0.93
CA ILE A 73 -3.54 -6.49 -0.05
C ILE A 73 -3.99 -5.53 -1.15
N ILE A 74 -5.23 -5.66 -1.62
CA ILE A 74 -5.80 -4.74 -2.61
C ILE A 74 -5.89 -3.32 -2.06
N PHE A 75 -6.25 -3.15 -0.78
CA PHE A 75 -6.23 -1.86 -0.10
C PHE A 75 -4.84 -1.24 -0.09
N VAL A 76 -3.80 -1.99 0.29
CA VAL A 76 -2.42 -1.48 0.31
C VAL A 76 -1.94 -1.14 -1.10
N LEU A 77 -2.18 -2.01 -2.08
CA LEU A 77 -1.82 -1.78 -3.48
C LEU A 77 -2.57 -0.56 -4.05
N GLY A 78 -3.87 -0.45 -3.78
CA GLY A 78 -4.68 0.68 -4.20
C GLY A 78 -4.25 1.99 -3.55
N SER A 79 -3.86 1.94 -2.27
CA SER A 79 -3.33 3.11 -1.56
C SER A 79 -2.02 3.62 -2.15
N PHE A 80 -1.17 2.71 -2.64
CA PHE A 80 0.11 3.03 -3.25
C PHE A 80 -0.05 3.50 -4.70
N LEU A 81 -0.71 2.70 -5.53
CA LEU A 81 -0.91 2.98 -6.96
C LEU A 81 -1.76 4.22 -7.18
N GLY A 82 -2.74 4.46 -6.31
CA GLY A 82 -3.55 5.69 -6.35
C GLY A 82 -2.73 6.94 -6.13
N VAL A 83 -1.76 6.92 -5.21
CA VAL A 83 -0.83 8.05 -5.01
C VAL A 83 0.00 8.27 -6.25
N ILE A 84 0.65 7.23 -6.78
CA ILE A 84 1.48 7.35 -7.99
C ILE A 84 0.66 7.94 -9.15
N TYR A 85 -0.55 7.44 -9.35
CA TYR A 85 -1.45 7.93 -10.39
C TYR A 85 -1.78 9.42 -10.22
N GLU A 86 -2.17 9.84 -9.01
CA GLU A 86 -2.52 11.23 -8.72
C GLU A 86 -1.32 12.19 -8.76
N GLU A 87 -0.14 11.73 -8.34
CA GLU A 87 1.09 12.52 -8.43
C GLU A 87 1.51 12.72 -9.89
N ILE A 88 1.46 11.68 -10.72
CA ILE A 88 1.73 11.78 -12.17
C ILE A 88 0.73 12.72 -12.84
N ILE A 89 -0.56 12.56 -12.57
CA ILE A 89 -1.59 13.44 -13.15
C ILE A 89 -1.41 14.87 -12.67
N GLY A 90 -1.15 15.07 -11.38
CA GLY A 90 -0.91 16.39 -10.81
C GLY A 90 0.31 17.06 -11.42
N PHE A 91 1.40 16.32 -11.61
CA PHE A 91 2.62 16.78 -12.27
C PHE A 91 2.36 17.22 -13.71
N VAL A 92 1.70 16.38 -14.52
CA VAL A 92 1.36 16.71 -15.92
C VAL A 92 0.43 17.91 -16.00
N LYS A 93 -0.60 17.97 -15.14
CA LYS A 93 -1.54 19.10 -15.09
C LYS A 93 -0.85 20.41 -14.71
N HIS A 94 0.04 20.37 -13.72
CA HIS A 94 0.76 21.56 -13.27
C HIS A 94 1.69 22.09 -14.37
N TYR A 95 2.44 21.20 -15.03
CA TYR A 95 3.28 21.57 -16.16
C TYR A 95 2.48 22.19 -17.30
N HIS A 96 1.32 21.60 -17.65
CA HIS A 96 0.49 22.14 -18.72
C HIS A 96 -0.14 23.50 -18.38
N MET A 97 -0.47 23.74 -17.11
CA MET A 97 -1.16 24.96 -16.68
C MET A 97 -0.21 26.13 -16.40
N TYR A 98 0.97 25.85 -15.84
CA TYR A 98 1.91 26.88 -15.37
C TYR A 98 3.26 26.88 -16.10
N GLY A 99 3.54 25.86 -16.92
CA GLY A 99 4.83 25.71 -17.61
C GLY A 99 5.98 25.28 -16.70
N GLU A 100 5.70 25.02 -15.41
CA GLU A 100 6.70 24.71 -14.40
C GLU A 100 6.70 23.22 -14.04
N TRP A 101 7.89 22.69 -13.78
CA TRP A 101 8.05 21.32 -13.29
C TRP A 101 7.90 21.29 -11.77
N PHE A 102 6.71 20.89 -11.30
CA PHE A 102 6.42 20.74 -9.87
C PHE A 102 5.83 19.35 -9.60
N TRP A 103 6.45 18.61 -8.68
CA TRP A 103 5.95 17.30 -8.26
C TRP A 103 5.03 17.45 -7.04
N PRO A 104 3.70 17.34 -7.18
CA PRO A 104 2.79 17.48 -6.06
C PRO A 104 2.84 16.23 -5.18
N CYS A 105 2.97 16.43 -3.87
CA CYS A 105 2.80 15.35 -2.90
C CYS A 105 1.30 15.06 -2.68
N ARG A 106 0.86 13.82 -2.93
CA ARG A 106 -0.56 13.39 -2.77
C ARG A 106 -0.73 12.27 -1.74
N LYS A 107 0.27 12.10 -0.88
CA LYS A 107 0.26 11.14 0.22
C LYS A 107 -0.84 11.49 1.24
N GLY A 108 -1.52 10.48 1.76
CA GLY A 108 -2.51 10.61 2.83
C GLY A 108 -1.95 10.31 4.22
N VAL A 109 -0.76 9.72 4.30
CA VAL A 109 -0.08 9.35 5.55
C VAL A 109 1.39 9.74 5.51
N ILE A 110 1.99 9.85 6.69
CA ILE A 110 3.37 10.30 6.90
C ILE A 110 4.36 9.30 6.31
N TYR A 111 4.23 8.02 6.64
CA TYR A 111 5.21 7.00 6.26
C TYR A 111 4.87 6.32 4.94
N GLY A 112 5.79 6.45 3.98
CA GLY A 112 5.66 5.83 2.66
C GLY A 112 4.64 6.51 1.74
N PRO A 113 4.67 6.16 0.45
CA PRO A 113 3.81 6.77 -0.58
C PRO A 113 2.42 6.12 -0.60
N PHE A 114 1.67 6.25 0.49
CA PHE A 114 0.32 5.70 0.60
C PHE A 114 -0.73 6.79 0.80
N ASN A 115 -1.90 6.58 0.20
CA ASN A 115 -3.11 7.31 0.52
C ASN A 115 -4.24 6.29 0.76
N PRO A 116 -4.54 5.99 2.05
CA PRO A 116 -5.56 5.03 2.45
C PRO A 116 -6.93 5.25 1.81
N LEU A 117 -7.28 6.50 1.48
CA LEU A 117 -8.56 6.83 0.87
C LEU A 117 -8.73 6.15 -0.50
N TYR A 118 -7.67 6.12 -1.31
CA TYR A 118 -7.70 5.48 -2.62
C TYR A 118 -7.81 3.95 -2.50
N GLY A 119 -7.07 3.35 -1.57
CA GLY A 119 -7.18 1.92 -1.29
C GLY A 119 -8.57 1.53 -0.80
N ALA A 120 -9.16 2.34 0.10
CA ALA A 120 -10.50 2.13 0.63
C ALA A 120 -11.56 2.23 -0.47
N ALA A 121 -11.47 3.22 -1.35
CA ALA A 121 -12.39 3.38 -2.48
C ALA A 121 -12.37 2.16 -3.42
N ILE A 122 -11.18 1.67 -3.77
CA ILE A 122 -11.03 0.48 -4.62
C ILE A 122 -11.64 -0.76 -3.96
N VAL A 123 -11.34 -0.99 -2.68
CA VAL A 123 -11.92 -2.13 -1.94
C VAL A 123 -13.44 -2.00 -1.83
N PHE A 124 -13.96 -0.82 -1.57
CA PHE A 124 -15.40 -0.57 -1.51
C PHE A 124 -16.09 -0.89 -2.84
N ILE A 125 -15.54 -0.42 -3.97
CA ILE A 125 -16.06 -0.72 -5.31
C ILE A 125 -16.03 -2.22 -5.60
N ILE A 126 -14.91 -2.90 -5.33
CA ILE A 126 -14.78 -4.35 -5.55
C ILE A 126 -15.75 -5.12 -4.66
N TRP A 127 -15.88 -4.72 -3.39
CA TRP A 127 -16.79 -5.35 -2.45
C TRP A 127 -18.27 -5.14 -2.83
N LEU A 128 -18.63 -4.01 -3.44
CA LEU A 128 -20.01 -3.76 -3.84
C LEU A 128 -20.35 -4.41 -5.20
N LEU A 129 -19.48 -4.23 -6.19
CA LEU A 129 -19.76 -4.56 -7.58
C LEU A 129 -19.12 -5.87 -8.04
N GLY A 130 -18.04 -6.33 -7.39
CA GLY A 130 -17.31 -7.55 -7.74
C GLY A 130 -17.88 -8.86 -7.17
N ARG A 131 -18.85 -8.82 -6.24
CA ARG A 131 -19.39 -10.06 -5.61
C ARG A 131 -20.25 -10.90 -6.54
N LYS A 132 -21.01 -10.26 -7.42
CA LYS A 132 -21.94 -10.93 -8.34
C LYS A 132 -21.36 -10.86 -9.73
N LYS A 133 -21.42 -11.98 -10.47
CA LYS A 133 -21.12 -11.98 -11.91
C LYS A 133 -22.18 -11.12 -12.61
N ARG A 134 -21.79 -9.91 -12.98
CA ARG A 134 -22.62 -8.94 -13.73
C ARG A 134 -22.03 -8.80 -15.13
N ASN A 135 -22.86 -8.47 -16.11
CA ASN A 135 -22.35 -8.05 -17.41
C ASN A 135 -21.57 -6.71 -17.24
N PRO A 136 -20.44 -6.51 -17.94
CA PRO A 136 -19.73 -5.23 -18.02
C PRO A 136 -20.63 -4.00 -18.15
N ALA A 137 -21.67 -4.02 -18.99
CA ALA A 137 -22.57 -2.89 -19.19
C ALA A 137 -23.33 -2.49 -17.91
N LYS A 138 -23.80 -3.48 -17.11
CA LYS A 138 -24.44 -3.20 -15.81
C LYS A 138 -23.43 -2.67 -14.79
N THR A 139 -22.19 -3.15 -14.86
CA THR A 139 -21.12 -2.71 -13.97
C THR A 139 -20.70 -1.27 -14.29
N PHE A 140 -20.65 -0.93 -15.57
CA PHE A 140 -20.46 0.43 -16.06
C PHE A 140 -21.57 1.35 -15.53
N LEU A 141 -22.85 0.98 -15.72
CA LEU A 141 -23.96 1.82 -15.28
C LEU A 141 -23.95 2.04 -13.76
N TYR A 142 -23.75 0.98 -12.97
CA TYR A 142 -23.66 1.12 -11.51
C TYR A 142 -22.40 1.90 -11.09
N GLY A 143 -21.28 1.73 -11.79
CA GLY A 143 -20.07 2.51 -11.56
C GLY A 143 -20.28 3.99 -11.84
N ALA A 144 -20.98 4.33 -12.92
CA ALA A 144 -21.28 5.70 -13.30
C ALA A 144 -22.20 6.38 -12.28
N LEU A 145 -23.26 5.69 -11.85
CA LEU A 145 -24.18 6.16 -10.82
C LEU A 145 -23.50 6.29 -9.46
N LEU A 146 -22.66 5.32 -9.08
CA LEU A 146 -21.94 5.35 -7.81
C LEU A 146 -20.91 6.50 -7.80
N GLY A 147 -20.12 6.64 -8.86
CA GLY A 147 -19.12 7.71 -8.99
C GLY A 147 -19.77 9.09 -8.99
N GLY A 148 -20.76 9.31 -9.86
CA GLY A 148 -21.51 10.57 -9.90
C GLY A 148 -22.26 10.88 -8.61
N GLY A 149 -22.87 9.87 -7.99
CA GLY A 149 -23.59 10.02 -6.73
C GLY A 149 -22.66 10.40 -5.57
N ILE A 150 -21.49 9.77 -5.47
CA ILE A 150 -20.48 10.12 -4.47
C ILE A 150 -19.93 11.53 -4.73
N GLU A 151 -19.61 11.87 -5.97
CA GLU A 151 -19.10 13.20 -6.35
C GLU A 151 -20.13 14.28 -6.01
N TYR A 152 -21.40 14.06 -6.37
CA TYR A 152 -22.50 14.95 -6.03
C TYR A 152 -22.65 15.09 -4.51
N LEU A 153 -22.67 13.98 -3.78
CA LEU A 153 -22.86 13.98 -2.33
C LEU A 153 -21.72 14.71 -1.60
N ILE A 154 -20.47 14.48 -2.02
CA ILE A 154 -19.31 15.16 -1.44
C ILE A 154 -19.39 16.66 -1.71
N SER A 155 -19.67 17.08 -2.95
CA SER A 155 -19.85 18.49 -3.29
C SER A 155 -20.95 19.15 -2.45
N TYR A 156 -22.10 18.48 -2.30
CA TYR A 156 -23.22 18.97 -1.50
C TYR A 156 -22.90 19.10 -0.02
N LEU A 157 -22.29 18.06 0.58
CA LEU A 157 -21.92 18.08 1.99
C LEU A 157 -20.84 19.11 2.29
N MET A 158 -19.87 19.32 1.38
CA MET A 158 -18.85 20.35 1.54
C MET A 158 -19.46 21.75 1.54
N GLU A 159 -20.41 22.02 0.64
CA GLU A 159 -21.10 23.30 0.63
C GLU A 159 -21.95 23.51 1.88
N LEU A 160 -22.72 22.49 2.30
CA LEU A 160 -23.56 22.60 3.49
C LEU A 160 -22.78 22.79 4.79
N VAL A 161 -21.71 22.01 4.99
CA VAL A 161 -20.99 21.96 6.26
C VAL A 161 -19.88 23.00 6.34
N LEU A 162 -19.22 23.27 5.21
CA LEU A 162 -18.00 24.08 5.15
C LEU A 162 -18.18 25.37 4.34
N GLY A 163 -19.29 25.54 3.62
CA GLY A 163 -19.51 26.70 2.75
C GLY A 163 -18.52 26.79 1.58
N VAL A 164 -17.86 25.68 1.22
CA VAL A 164 -16.85 25.65 0.16
C VAL A 164 -17.15 24.57 -0.88
N ALA A 165 -16.77 24.85 -2.14
CA ALA A 165 -16.82 23.89 -3.23
C ALA A 165 -15.39 23.53 -3.67
N SER A 166 -15.08 22.24 -3.77
CA SER A 166 -13.79 21.77 -4.32
C SER A 166 -13.74 21.80 -5.85
N TRP A 167 -14.91 21.78 -6.50
CA TRP A 167 -15.06 21.91 -7.94
C TRP A 167 -16.43 22.50 -8.26
N ASP A 168 -16.51 23.14 -9.42
CA ASP A 168 -17.76 23.61 -10.01
C ASP A 168 -17.79 23.22 -11.49
N TYR A 169 -18.85 22.52 -11.87
CA TYR A 169 -19.12 22.08 -13.24
C TYR A 169 -20.23 22.88 -13.91
N THR A 170 -20.64 24.01 -13.33
CA THR A 170 -21.57 24.96 -13.96
C THR A 170 -21.07 25.35 -15.36
N GLY A 171 -21.98 25.37 -16.33
CA GLY A 171 -21.65 25.64 -17.73
C GLY A 171 -21.04 24.45 -18.50
N ARG A 172 -20.76 23.32 -17.86
CA ARG A 172 -20.37 22.09 -18.57
C ARG A 172 -21.60 21.33 -19.11
N PRO A 173 -21.47 20.65 -20.26
CA PRO A 173 -22.58 19.89 -20.84
C PRO A 173 -23.03 18.77 -19.90
N LEU A 174 -24.35 18.60 -19.77
CA LEU A 174 -24.99 17.59 -18.92
C LEU A 174 -24.51 17.65 -17.45
N ASN A 175 -24.25 18.86 -16.93
CA ASN A 175 -23.99 19.06 -15.51
C ASN A 175 -25.27 18.86 -14.68
N ILE A 176 -25.09 18.41 -13.45
CA ILE A 176 -26.16 18.23 -12.47
C ILE A 176 -25.87 19.20 -11.32
N MET A 177 -26.56 20.33 -11.34
CA MET A 177 -26.45 21.42 -10.35
C MET A 177 -25.00 21.91 -10.12
N GLY A 178 -24.14 21.86 -11.15
CA GLY A 178 -22.72 22.19 -11.01
C GLY A 178 -21.88 21.22 -10.16
N ARG A 179 -22.48 20.16 -9.60
CA ARG A 179 -21.81 19.25 -8.64
C ARG A 179 -21.16 18.01 -9.27
N THR A 180 -21.77 17.50 -10.33
CA THR A 180 -21.22 16.40 -11.16
C THR A 180 -21.66 16.61 -12.61
N THR A 181 -21.11 15.84 -13.55
CA THR A 181 -21.56 15.83 -14.95
C THR A 181 -21.68 14.40 -15.46
N VAL A 182 -22.61 14.19 -16.41
CA VAL A 182 -22.77 12.88 -17.06
C VAL A 182 -21.48 12.42 -17.73
N LEU A 183 -20.65 13.33 -18.24
CA LEU A 183 -19.35 12.98 -18.83
C LEU A 183 -18.39 12.39 -17.80
N TYR A 184 -18.29 12.98 -16.61
CA TYR A 184 -17.48 12.41 -15.53
C TYR A 184 -18.10 11.11 -14.98
N MET A 185 -19.42 11.01 -14.92
CA MET A 185 -20.09 9.76 -14.58
C MET A 185 -19.72 8.63 -15.55
N ILE A 186 -19.70 8.90 -16.86
CA ILE A 186 -19.25 7.92 -17.87
C ILE A 186 -17.81 7.51 -17.60
N PHE A 187 -16.91 8.45 -17.31
CA PHE A 187 -15.52 8.15 -16.95
C PHE A 187 -15.44 7.22 -15.73
N TRP A 188 -16.16 7.54 -14.64
CA TRP A 188 -16.20 6.71 -13.45
C TRP A 188 -16.79 5.33 -13.72
N GLY A 189 -17.83 5.25 -14.56
CA GLY A 189 -18.41 3.99 -15.02
C GLY A 189 -17.39 3.11 -15.76
N LEU A 190 -16.63 3.70 -16.70
CA LEU A 190 -15.58 2.97 -17.43
C LEU A 190 -14.48 2.51 -16.48
N ALA A 191 -14.00 3.38 -15.58
CA ALA A 191 -12.96 3.04 -14.62
C ALA A 191 -13.39 1.87 -13.71
N VAL A 192 -14.62 1.89 -13.19
CA VAL A 192 -15.18 0.81 -12.38
C VAL A 192 -15.35 -0.48 -13.17
N MET A 193 -15.85 -0.40 -14.41
CA MET A 193 -15.98 -1.55 -15.28
C MET A 193 -14.62 -2.21 -15.54
N ILE A 194 -13.60 -1.42 -15.89
CA ILE A 194 -12.23 -1.87 -16.12
C ILE A 194 -11.66 -2.50 -14.85
N LEU A 195 -11.84 -1.83 -13.71
CA LEU A 195 -11.37 -2.31 -12.41
C LEU A 195 -11.96 -3.68 -12.07
N VAL A 196 -13.28 -3.84 -12.18
CA VAL A 196 -13.98 -5.05 -11.74
C VAL A 196 -13.79 -6.22 -12.71
N HIS A 197 -13.79 -5.99 -14.02
CA HIS A 197 -13.76 -7.05 -15.03
C HIS A 197 -12.37 -7.44 -15.50
N TYR A 198 -11.40 -6.53 -15.43
CA TYR A 198 -10.07 -6.77 -15.99
C TYR A 198 -9.00 -6.71 -14.90
N VAL A 199 -8.92 -5.60 -14.17
CA VAL A 199 -7.83 -5.37 -13.21
C VAL A 199 -7.95 -6.30 -12.00
N TYR A 200 -9.12 -6.36 -11.35
CA TYR A 200 -9.34 -7.17 -10.16
C TYR A 200 -9.14 -8.67 -10.41
N PRO A 201 -9.67 -9.30 -11.48
CA PRO A 201 -9.42 -10.71 -11.75
C PRO A 201 -7.95 -11.02 -12.05
N ILE A 202 -7.21 -10.08 -12.65
CA ILE A 202 -5.76 -10.21 -12.79
C ILE A 202 -5.13 -10.19 -11.40
N ILE A 203 -5.26 -9.09 -10.65
CA ILE A 203 -4.64 -8.92 -9.32
C ILE A 203 -5.00 -10.07 -8.38
N SER A 204 -6.27 -10.49 -8.35
CA SER A 204 -6.74 -11.62 -7.55
C SER A 204 -5.96 -12.91 -7.84
N ARG A 205 -5.71 -13.23 -9.12
CA ARG A 205 -4.91 -14.41 -9.51
C ARG A 205 -3.45 -14.28 -9.08
N TRP A 206 -2.88 -13.08 -9.10
CA TRP A 206 -1.52 -12.84 -8.63
C TRP A 206 -1.42 -12.99 -7.11
N ILE A 207 -2.39 -12.48 -6.36
CA ILE A 207 -2.45 -12.62 -4.90
C ILE A 207 -2.59 -14.10 -4.52
N GLU A 208 -3.46 -14.86 -5.18
CA GLU A 208 -3.68 -16.28 -4.87
C GLU A 208 -2.46 -17.18 -5.16
N LYS A 209 -1.48 -16.71 -5.95
CA LYS A 209 -0.21 -17.40 -6.18
C LYS A 209 0.79 -17.26 -5.04
N ILE A 210 0.57 -16.34 -4.09
CA ILE A 210 1.47 -16.14 -2.95
C ILE A 210 1.39 -17.37 -2.03
N PRO A 211 2.51 -18.00 -1.63
CA PRO A 211 2.47 -19.11 -0.69
C PRO A 211 1.86 -18.68 0.65
N TYR A 212 0.94 -19.48 1.20
CA TYR A 212 0.21 -19.14 2.44
C TYR A 212 1.14 -18.76 3.60
N LYS A 213 2.27 -19.47 3.75
CA LYS A 213 3.28 -19.21 4.79
C LYS A 213 3.98 -17.85 4.68
N ILE A 214 4.00 -17.23 3.51
CA ILE A 214 4.51 -15.86 3.31
C ILE A 214 3.35 -14.87 3.40
N GLY A 215 2.25 -15.16 2.71
CA GLY A 215 1.14 -14.23 2.57
C GLY A 215 0.49 -13.87 3.91
N LYS A 216 0.30 -14.85 4.81
CA LYS A 216 -0.34 -14.59 6.10
C LYS A 216 0.50 -13.66 7.01
N PRO A 217 1.79 -13.92 7.29
CA PRO A 217 2.63 -12.98 8.02
C PRO A 217 2.74 -11.62 7.34
N LEU A 218 2.86 -11.59 6.01
CA LEU A 218 2.92 -10.34 5.24
C LEU A 218 1.69 -9.46 5.49
N VAL A 219 0.48 -10.03 5.43
CA VAL A 219 -0.75 -9.28 5.71
C VAL A 219 -0.76 -8.75 7.14
N ILE A 220 -0.35 -9.55 8.13
CA ILE A 220 -0.29 -9.09 9.53
C ILE A 220 0.65 -7.89 9.67
N ILE A 221 1.85 -7.96 9.09
CA ILE A 221 2.82 -6.87 9.09
C ILE A 221 2.24 -5.62 8.41
N LEU A 222 1.61 -5.77 7.25
CA LEU A 222 0.99 -4.66 6.53
C LEU A 222 -0.20 -4.06 7.28
N VAL A 223 -0.97 -4.86 8.02
CA VAL A 223 -2.04 -4.39 8.90
C VAL A 223 -1.46 -3.50 9.99
N ILE A 224 -0.50 -4.02 10.75
CA ILE A 224 0.14 -3.28 11.84
C ILE A 224 0.78 -1.99 11.30
N PHE A 225 1.54 -2.08 10.21
CA PHE A 225 2.20 -0.94 9.59
C PHE A 225 1.22 0.16 9.20
N MET A 226 0.20 -0.17 8.39
CA MET A 226 -0.75 0.84 7.91
C MET A 226 -1.61 1.38 9.05
N THR A 227 -2.05 0.55 10.00
CA THR A 227 -2.83 1.02 11.15
C THR A 227 -2.02 2.01 11.98
N LEU A 228 -0.78 1.69 12.36
CA LEU A 228 0.08 2.61 13.11
C LEU A 228 0.37 3.88 12.31
N ASN A 229 0.64 3.74 11.02
CA ASN A 229 0.91 4.88 10.14
C ASN A 229 -0.29 5.83 10.04
N MET A 230 -1.49 5.29 9.83
CA MET A 230 -2.73 6.08 9.82
C MET A 230 -2.98 6.74 11.17
N LEU A 231 -2.79 6.02 12.28
CA LEU A 231 -2.94 6.57 13.63
C LEU A 231 -2.00 7.74 13.86
N VAL A 232 -0.68 7.55 13.67
CA VAL A 232 0.33 8.60 13.83
C VAL A 232 0.06 9.78 12.92
N SER A 233 -0.31 9.53 11.67
CA SER A 233 -0.63 10.59 10.70
C SER A 233 -1.81 11.43 11.14
N TRP A 234 -2.90 10.79 11.56
CA TRP A 234 -4.11 11.47 11.99
C TRP A 234 -3.91 12.27 13.28
N THR A 235 -3.24 11.68 14.27
CA THR A 235 -2.99 12.35 15.55
C THR A 235 -1.94 13.46 15.45
N ALA A 236 -0.95 13.33 14.57
CA ALA A 236 -0.02 14.43 14.25
C ALA A 236 -0.75 15.61 13.59
N LEU A 237 -1.67 15.34 12.66
CA LEU A 237 -2.52 16.38 12.06
C LEU A 237 -3.47 17.03 13.08
N ALA A 238 -4.06 16.24 13.97
CA ALA A 238 -4.87 16.76 15.07
C ALA A 238 -4.04 17.66 15.99
N ARG A 239 -2.81 17.27 16.32
CA ARG A 239 -1.89 18.09 17.12
C ARG A 239 -1.53 19.40 16.41
N SER A 240 -1.21 19.36 15.12
CA SER A 240 -0.94 20.55 14.29
C SER A 240 -2.13 21.52 14.31
N THR A 241 -3.35 21.00 14.20
CA THR A 241 -4.58 21.81 14.29
C THR A 241 -4.72 22.48 15.66
N LEU A 242 -4.44 21.77 16.76
CA LEU A 242 -4.45 22.35 18.11
C LEU A 242 -3.37 23.42 18.28
N ARG A 243 -2.18 23.21 17.70
CA ARG A 243 -1.06 24.16 17.78
C ARG A 243 -1.39 25.46 17.05
N ASN A 244 -2.00 25.36 15.87
CA ASN A 244 -2.45 26.53 15.11
C ASN A 244 -3.57 27.31 15.81
N LYS A 245 -4.29 26.69 16.75
CA LYS A 245 -5.26 27.36 17.63
C LYS A 245 -4.63 27.94 18.92
N GLY A 246 -3.31 27.81 19.10
CA GLY A 246 -2.59 28.31 20.27
C GLY A 246 -2.63 27.41 21.49
N TYR A 247 -3.04 26.14 21.35
CA TYR A 247 -3.04 25.19 22.47
C TYR A 247 -1.67 24.51 22.63
N GLU A 248 -1.13 24.61 23.84
CA GLU A 248 0.04 23.88 24.33
C GLU A 248 -0.24 22.36 24.41
N PRO A 249 0.80 21.49 24.34
CA PRO A 249 0.61 20.05 24.40
C PRO A 249 0.15 19.60 25.80
N PHE A 250 -1.02 18.96 25.86
CA PHE A 250 -1.58 18.43 27.12
C PHE A 250 -0.97 17.09 27.57
N THR A 251 -0.19 16.43 26.71
CA THR A 251 0.32 15.07 26.92
C THR A 251 1.74 14.93 26.39
N PHE A 252 2.49 13.96 26.92
CA PHE A 252 3.81 13.61 26.40
C PHE A 252 3.79 13.27 24.89
N ILE A 253 2.69 12.66 24.40
CA ILE A 253 2.52 12.36 22.98
C ILE A 253 2.42 13.66 22.16
N GLY A 254 1.75 14.67 22.71
CA GLY A 254 1.67 16.01 22.12
C GLY A 254 3.04 16.67 22.00
N GLU A 255 3.84 16.64 23.07
CA GLU A 255 5.22 17.14 23.07
C GLU A 255 6.10 16.39 22.06
N PHE A 256 5.96 15.06 22.00
CA PHE A 256 6.66 14.23 21.02
C PHE A 256 6.29 14.64 19.59
N TYR A 257 5.01 14.88 19.30
CA TYR A 257 4.59 15.35 17.98
C TYR A 257 5.07 16.76 17.66
N ASP A 258 5.16 17.65 18.65
CA ASP A 258 5.72 18.98 18.43
C ASP A 258 7.19 18.95 18.04
N LYS A 259 7.94 18.01 18.61
CA LYS A 259 9.35 17.80 18.28
C LYS A 259 9.55 17.05 16.97
N VAL A 260 8.77 15.99 16.71
CA VAL A 260 9.03 15.05 15.61
C VAL A 260 8.24 15.38 14.34
N TYR A 261 7.03 15.94 14.47
CA TYR A 261 6.17 16.34 13.35
C TYR A 261 5.76 17.82 13.46
N PRO A 262 6.72 18.75 13.32
CA PRO A 262 6.40 20.16 13.29
C PRO A 262 5.54 20.52 12.06
N ASP A 263 4.86 21.66 12.08
CA ASP A 263 3.93 22.05 11.02
C ASP A 263 4.65 22.23 9.67
N GLU A 264 5.90 22.67 9.68
CA GLU A 264 6.74 22.76 8.49
C GLU A 264 6.92 21.39 7.82
N TYR A 265 7.20 20.36 8.62
CA TYR A 265 7.31 19.00 8.13
C TYR A 265 5.97 18.50 7.57
N LEU A 266 4.88 18.71 8.30
CA LEU A 266 3.54 18.27 7.86
C LEU A 266 3.09 18.97 6.58
N LYS A 267 3.45 20.24 6.35
CA LYS A 267 3.16 20.97 5.11
C LYS A 267 3.85 20.37 3.88
N THR A 268 5.02 19.75 4.04
CA THR A 268 5.69 19.04 2.93
C THR A 268 4.92 17.77 2.51
N ILE A 269 4.16 17.17 3.43
CA ILE A 269 3.40 15.95 3.20
C ILE A 269 1.99 16.30 2.73
N TYR A 270 1.34 17.23 3.42
CA TYR A 270 -0.06 17.62 3.21
C TYR A 270 -0.15 18.98 2.50
N THR A 271 0.37 19.02 1.27
CA THR A 271 0.51 20.24 0.46
C THR A 271 -0.82 20.94 0.12
N ASN A 272 -1.94 20.21 0.20
CA ASN A 272 -3.28 20.75 -0.07
C ASN A 272 -4.00 21.24 1.19
N MET A 273 -3.37 21.15 2.37
CA MET A 273 -3.99 21.58 3.62
C MET A 273 -4.00 23.11 3.70
N LYS A 274 -5.19 23.70 3.58
CA LYS A 274 -5.44 25.10 3.93
C LYS A 274 -6.13 25.12 5.29
N PHE A 275 -5.50 25.70 6.30
CA PHE A 275 -6.17 25.94 7.58
C PHE A 275 -7.25 26.99 7.37
N VAL A 276 -8.50 26.64 7.67
CA VAL A 276 -9.60 27.61 7.72
C VAL A 276 -9.30 28.53 8.91
N LYS A 277 -9.14 29.82 8.63
CA LYS A 277 -9.00 30.86 9.65
C LYS A 277 -10.32 31.08 10.38
#